data_AF-A0A429V630-F1
#
_entry.id   AF-A0A429V630-F1
#
_cell.length_a   1.000
_cell.length_b   1.000
_cell.length_c   1.000
_cell.angle_alpha   90.00
_cell.angle_beta   90.00
_cell.angle_gamma   90.00
#
_symmetry.space_group_name_H-M   'P 1'
#
loop_
_entity.id
_entity.type
_entity.pdbx_description
1 polymer ?
#
loop_
_entity_poly.entity_id
_entity_poly.type
_entity_poly.pdbx_seq_one_letter_code
_entity_poly.pdbx_strand_id
1 'polypeptide(L)'
;MVTTTSEKAERLNQRRARMMPVLAILLIAQQGSFVNGDTGRPVDHVRIAAWLVLSGILLFALVSGRFGALFHGRAVQALMEDEVTRANRRQALANAFVAAMLGAITIYFVTLFQPVSGREAVHVVLTIGIAAGLLSFGALERRALRDG
;
A
#
# COMPACT_ATOMS: atom_id res chain seq x y z
N MET A 1 9.24 -26.33 20.36
CA MET A 1 8.15 -25.84 19.48
C MET A 1 7.99 -24.32 19.47
N VAL A 2 8.14 -23.60 20.60
CA VAL A 2 8.03 -22.13 20.67
C VAL A 2 9.09 -21.39 19.83
N THR A 3 10.33 -21.90 19.81
CA THR A 3 11.45 -21.33 19.04
C THR A 3 11.16 -21.28 17.54
N THR A 4 10.55 -22.34 16.98
CA THR A 4 10.19 -22.41 15.56
C THR A 4 9.10 -21.42 15.17
N THR A 5 8.14 -21.16 16.07
CA THR A 5 7.06 -20.18 15.82
C THR A 5 7.58 -18.75 15.85
N SER A 6 8.49 -18.44 16.77
CA SER A 6 9.15 -17.13 16.89
C SER A 6 10.10 -16.86 15.71
N GLU A 7 10.96 -17.81 15.33
CA GLU A 7 11.83 -17.69 14.15
C GLU A 7 11.02 -17.48 12.85
N LYS A 8 9.88 -18.17 12.72
CA LYS A 8 8.99 -18.01 11.56
C LYS A 8 8.33 -16.63 11.55
N ALA A 9 7.89 -16.12 12.70
CA ALA A 9 7.33 -14.77 12.83
C ALA A 9 8.36 -13.70 12.43
N GLU A 10 9.62 -13.86 12.88
CA GLU A 10 10.70 -12.92 12.57
C GLU A 10 11.00 -12.87 11.07
N ARG A 11 11.16 -14.03 10.41
CA ARG A 11 11.36 -14.08 8.94
C ARG A 11 10.21 -13.44 8.17
N LEU A 12 8.98 -13.64 8.64
CA LEU A 12 7.80 -13.03 8.02
C LEU A 12 7.77 -11.51 8.23
N ASN A 13 8.22 -11.04 9.40
CA ASN A 13 8.32 -9.62 9.70
C ASN A 13 9.33 -8.92 8.76
N GLN A 14 10.53 -9.49 8.63
CA GLN A 14 11.55 -8.99 7.70
C GLN A 14 11.10 -9.02 6.23
N ARG A 15 10.31 -10.03 5.84
CA ARG A 15 9.74 -10.13 4.49
C ARG A 15 8.69 -9.05 4.26
N ARG A 16 7.79 -8.81 5.23
CA ARG A 16 6.76 -7.76 5.20
C ARG A 16 7.40 -6.38 5.02
N ALA A 17 8.40 -6.06 5.84
CA ALA A 17 9.14 -4.80 5.79
C ALA A 17 9.83 -4.55 4.43
N ARG A 18 10.17 -5.62 3.70
CA ARG A 18 10.75 -5.54 2.35
C ARG A 18 9.72 -5.49 1.23
N MET A 19 8.65 -6.28 1.32
CA MET A 19 7.65 -6.39 0.26
C MET A 19 6.76 -5.15 0.12
N MET A 20 6.39 -4.48 1.22
CA MET A 20 5.45 -3.35 1.15
C MET A 20 5.97 -2.19 0.27
N PRO A 21 7.25 -1.76 0.38
CA PRO A 21 7.82 -0.77 -0.55
C PRO A 21 7.87 -1.25 -2.00
N VAL A 22 8.17 -2.54 -2.23
CA VAL A 22 8.20 -3.10 -3.59
C VAL A 22 6.81 -3.07 -4.23
N LEU A 23 5.77 -3.42 -3.47
CA LEU A 23 4.38 -3.34 -3.93
C LEU A 23 3.95 -1.90 -4.22
N ALA A 24 4.42 -0.94 -3.42
CA ALA A 24 4.19 0.49 -3.69
C ALA A 24 4.83 0.93 -5.02
N ILE A 25 6.09 0.53 -5.27
CA ILE A 25 6.79 0.85 -6.52
C ILE A 25 6.09 0.21 -7.71
N LEU A 26 5.66 -1.05 -7.60
CA LEU A 26 4.89 -1.73 -8.65
C LEU A 26 3.56 -1.02 -8.94
N LEU A 27 2.85 -0.56 -7.90
CA LEU A 27 1.61 0.19 -8.05
C LEU A 27 1.84 1.52 -8.79
N ILE A 28 2.93 2.23 -8.47
CA ILE A 28 3.31 3.47 -9.15
C ILE A 28 3.72 3.20 -10.60
N ALA A 29 4.49 2.15 -10.86
CA ALA A 29 4.95 1.80 -12.20
C ALA A 29 3.80 1.52 -13.18
N GLN A 30 2.65 1.06 -12.68
CA GLN A 30 1.45 0.84 -13.49
C GLN A 30 0.75 2.13 -13.97
N GLN A 31 1.14 3.31 -13.45
CA GLN A 31 0.59 4.62 -13.88
C GLN A 31 0.94 4.94 -15.34
N GLY A 32 2.17 4.67 -15.77
CA GLY A 32 2.66 5.09 -17.09
C GLY A 32 1.88 4.47 -18.26
N SER A 33 1.34 3.27 -18.07
CA SER A 33 0.52 2.62 -19.10
C SER A 33 -0.90 3.20 -19.18
N PHE A 34 -1.37 3.99 -18.20
CA PHE A 34 -2.75 4.50 -18.14
C PHE A 34 -2.94 5.82 -18.91
N VAL A 35 -1.85 6.52 -19.20
CA VAL A 35 -1.84 7.86 -19.84
C VAL A 35 -2.10 7.80 -21.36
N ASN A 36 -2.08 6.62 -22.00
CA ASN A 36 -2.16 6.49 -23.47
C ASN A 36 -3.20 5.47 -23.98
N GLY A 37 -4.18 5.05 -23.16
CA GLY A 37 -5.12 3.99 -23.54
C GLY A 37 -6.44 4.51 -24.11
N ASP A 38 -6.70 4.26 -25.40
CA ASP A 38 -8.01 4.44 -26.04
C ASP A 38 -9.10 3.68 -25.26
N THR A 39 -10.05 4.39 -24.66
CA THR A 39 -11.06 3.85 -23.71
C THR A 39 -12.12 2.91 -24.32
N GLY A 40 -11.90 2.38 -25.52
CA GLY A 40 -12.87 1.57 -26.27
C GLY A 40 -12.61 0.05 -26.24
N ARG A 41 -11.48 -0.43 -25.69
CA ARG A 41 -11.12 -1.86 -25.75
C ARG A 41 -11.52 -2.59 -24.46
N PRO A 42 -12.11 -3.79 -24.54
CA PRO A 42 -12.44 -4.60 -23.36
C PRO A 42 -11.26 -4.86 -22.41
N VAL A 43 -10.04 -4.88 -22.96
CA VAL A 43 -8.78 -5.03 -22.21
C VAL A 43 -8.59 -3.90 -21.19
N ASP A 44 -9.08 -2.70 -21.47
CA ASP A 44 -8.95 -1.55 -20.57
C ASP A 44 -9.85 -1.70 -19.34
N HIS A 45 -11.06 -2.25 -19.50
CA HIS A 45 -11.95 -2.54 -18.38
C HIS A 45 -11.37 -3.60 -17.43
N VAL A 46 -10.77 -4.66 -17.99
CA VAL A 46 -10.09 -5.70 -17.20
C VAL A 46 -8.92 -5.10 -16.43
N ARG A 47 -8.14 -4.23 -17.08
CA ARG A 47 -7.01 -3.56 -16.44
C ARG A 47 -7.43 -2.63 -15.31
N ILE A 48 -8.50 -1.85 -15.51
CA ILE A 48 -9.09 -0.99 -14.46
C ILE A 48 -9.55 -1.83 -13.27
N ALA A 49 -10.28 -2.92 -13.54
CA ALA A 49 -10.76 -3.81 -12.50
C ALA A 49 -9.60 -4.45 -11.73
N ALA A 50 -8.56 -4.93 -12.43
CA ALA A 50 -7.37 -5.50 -11.81
C ALA A 50 -6.64 -4.49 -10.91
N TRP A 51 -6.47 -3.25 -11.37
CA TRP A 51 -5.88 -2.18 -10.56
C TRP A 51 -6.72 -1.84 -9.33
N LEU A 52 -8.04 -1.75 -9.47
CA LEU A 52 -8.95 -1.50 -8.34
C LEU A 52 -8.87 -2.63 -7.31
N VAL A 53 -8.89 -3.89 -7.77
CA VAL A 53 -8.76 -5.07 -6.90
C VAL A 53 -7.42 -5.06 -6.18
N LEU A 54 -6.31 -4.82 -6.89
CA LEU A 54 -4.98 -4.73 -6.28
C LEU A 54 -4.91 -3.60 -5.25
N SER A 55 -5.41 -2.41 -5.59
CA SER A 55 -5.45 -1.26 -4.70
C SER A 55 -6.27 -1.55 -3.43
N GLY A 56 -7.42 -2.20 -3.59
CA GLY A 56 -8.27 -2.64 -2.48
C GLY A 56 -7.56 -3.67 -1.59
N ILE A 57 -6.88 -4.65 -2.18
CA ILE A 57 -6.10 -5.66 -1.44
C ILE A 57 -4.96 -5.00 -0.66
N LEU A 58 -4.22 -4.08 -1.28
CA LEU A 58 -3.10 -3.39 -0.62
C LEU A 58 -3.57 -2.47 0.50
N LEU A 59 -4.65 -1.72 0.28
CA LEU A 59 -5.25 -0.88 1.32
C LEU A 59 -5.76 -1.74 2.48
N PHE A 60 -6.48 -2.83 2.18
CA PHE A 60 -6.95 -3.77 3.18
C PHE A 60 -5.78 -4.39 3.96
N ALA A 61 -4.70 -4.78 3.28
CA ALA A 61 -3.51 -5.31 3.91
C ALA A 61 -2.89 -4.31 4.89
N LEU A 62 -2.77 -3.05 4.49
CA LEU A 62 -2.21 -1.98 5.29
C LEU A 62 -3.08 -1.65 6.51
N VAL A 63 -4.39 -1.53 6.33
CA VAL A 63 -5.33 -1.18 7.42
C VAL A 63 -5.50 -2.33 8.40
N SER A 64 -5.69 -3.55 7.89
CA SER A 64 -6.04 -4.70 8.73
C SER A 64 -4.83 -5.33 9.43
N GLY A 65 -3.62 -5.20 8.86
CA GLY A 65 -2.42 -5.93 9.32
C GLY A 65 -2.45 -7.43 9.06
N ARG A 66 -3.50 -7.93 8.43
CA ARG A 66 -3.74 -9.37 8.27
C ARG A 66 -3.04 -9.99 7.06
N PHE A 67 -2.14 -9.25 6.41
CA PHE A 67 -1.47 -9.70 5.18
C PHE A 67 -0.75 -11.06 5.34
N GLY A 68 -0.24 -11.37 6.54
CA GLY A 68 0.34 -12.68 6.86
C GLY A 68 -0.65 -13.73 7.37
N ALA A 69 -1.80 -13.32 7.89
CA ALA A 69 -2.79 -14.15 8.58
C ALA A 69 -3.58 -15.08 7.66
N LEU A 70 -3.75 -14.66 6.40
CA LEU A 70 -4.41 -15.48 5.38
C LEU A 70 -3.59 -16.74 5.05
N PHE A 71 -2.27 -16.70 5.29
CA PHE A 71 -1.34 -17.78 4.95
C PHE A 71 -0.67 -18.41 6.17
N HIS A 72 -0.84 -17.85 7.37
CA HIS A 72 -0.19 -18.29 8.61
C HIS A 72 -1.16 -18.31 9.79
N GLY A 73 -1.00 -19.29 10.68
CA GLY A 73 -1.88 -19.46 11.85
C GLY A 73 -1.90 -18.25 12.79
N ARG A 74 -3.03 -18.06 13.49
CA ARG A 74 -3.31 -16.90 14.37
C ARG A 74 -2.22 -16.64 15.43
N ALA A 75 -1.53 -17.68 15.90
CA ALA A 75 -0.45 -17.55 16.87
C ALA A 75 0.78 -16.81 16.31
N VAL A 76 1.18 -17.09 15.06
CA VAL A 76 2.27 -16.38 14.38
C VAL A 76 1.87 -14.93 14.12
N GLN A 77 0.61 -14.70 13.75
CA GLN A 77 0.10 -13.35 13.54
C GLN A 77 0.13 -12.51 14.82
N ALA A 78 -0.28 -13.07 15.96
CA ALA A 78 -0.25 -12.36 17.23
C ALA A 78 1.17 -11.90 17.62
N LEU A 79 2.18 -12.74 17.31
CA LEU A 79 3.60 -12.39 17.52
C LEU A 79 4.10 -11.29 16.56
N MET A 80 3.52 -11.17 15.37
CA MET A 80 3.88 -10.14 14.38
C MET A 80 3.13 -8.80 14.56
N GLU A 81 2.17 -8.75 15.49
CA GLU A 81 1.30 -7.60 15.78
C GLU A 81 1.63 -7.02 17.16
N ASP A 82 2.92 -6.77 17.39
CA ASP A 82 3.38 -6.07 18.58
C ASP A 82 2.97 -4.59 18.59
N GLU A 83 3.18 -3.93 19.73
CA GLU A 83 2.80 -2.53 19.90
C GLU A 83 3.52 -1.60 18.91
N VAL A 84 4.78 -1.92 18.57
CA VAL A 84 5.60 -1.17 17.62
C VAL A 84 5.00 -1.25 16.21
N THR A 85 4.67 -2.45 15.73
CA THR A 85 4.03 -2.66 14.43
C THR A 85 2.71 -1.90 14.33
N ARG A 86 1.91 -1.92 15.41
CA ARG A 86 0.62 -1.20 15.46
C ARG A 86 0.83 0.31 15.43
N ALA A 87 1.83 0.83 16.13
CA ALA A 87 2.19 2.24 16.10
C ALA A 87 2.69 2.67 14.71
N ASN A 88 3.60 1.90 14.10
CA ASN A 88 4.12 2.12 12.76
C ASN A 88 3.00 2.17 11.72
N ARG A 89 2.01 1.28 11.82
CA ARG A 89 0.84 1.27 10.94
C ARG A 89 -0.01 2.53 11.10
N ARG A 90 -0.31 2.94 12.33
CA ARG A 90 -1.08 4.18 12.58
C ARG A 90 -0.37 5.39 11.98
N GLN A 91 0.94 5.50 12.19
CA GLN A 91 1.74 6.58 11.60
C GLN A 91 1.75 6.52 10.08
N ALA A 92 1.90 5.33 9.50
CA ALA A 92 1.87 5.15 8.05
C ALA A 92 0.51 5.52 7.44
N LEU A 93 -0.60 5.19 8.12
CA LEU A 93 -1.95 5.59 7.69
C LEU A 93 -2.15 7.11 7.78
N ALA A 94 -1.62 7.76 8.81
CA ALA A 94 -1.63 9.22 8.91
C ALA A 94 -0.85 9.87 7.76
N ASN A 95 0.36 9.36 7.46
CA ASN A 95 1.17 9.83 6.35
C ASN A 95 0.48 9.60 5.00
N ALA A 96 -0.17 8.44 4.82
CA ALA A 96 -0.96 8.11 3.63
C ALA A 96 -2.11 9.10 3.41
N PHE A 97 -2.85 9.42 4.48
CA PHE A 97 -3.93 10.38 4.44
C PHE A 97 -3.44 11.77 4.04
N VAL A 98 -2.37 12.27 4.68
CA VAL A 98 -1.78 13.57 4.33
C VAL A 98 -1.31 13.58 2.87
N ALA A 99 -0.64 12.54 2.41
CA ALA A 99 -0.20 12.43 1.02
C ALA A 99 -1.38 12.43 0.03
N ALA A 100 -2.44 11.68 0.32
CA ALA A 100 -3.65 11.66 -0.50
C ALA A 100 -4.33 13.04 -0.56
N MET A 101 -4.41 13.75 0.57
CA MET A 101 -4.95 15.10 0.63
C MET A 101 -4.13 16.09 -0.20
N LEU A 102 -2.80 16.06 -0.09
CA LEU A 102 -1.91 16.87 -0.92
C LEU A 102 -2.05 16.52 -2.41
N GLY A 103 -2.20 15.24 -2.72
CA GLY A 103 -2.49 14.76 -4.09
C GLY A 103 -3.80 15.33 -4.64
N ALA A 104 -4.88 15.28 -3.86
CA ALA A 104 -6.17 15.83 -4.24
C ALA A 104 -6.11 17.36 -4.46
N ILE A 105 -5.43 18.10 -3.57
CA ILE A 105 -5.19 19.54 -3.71
C ILE A 105 -4.41 19.82 -5.00
N THR A 106 -3.36 19.05 -5.27
CA THR A 106 -2.54 19.19 -6.49
C THR A 106 -3.38 18.98 -7.74
N ILE A 107 -4.22 17.94 -7.77
CA ILE A 107 -5.11 17.68 -8.91
C ILE A 107 -6.12 18.83 -9.08
N TYR A 108 -6.68 19.34 -7.99
CA TYR A 108 -7.57 20.51 -8.05
C TYR A 108 -6.87 21.71 -8.72
N PHE A 109 -5.63 22.02 -8.33
CA PHE A 109 -4.85 23.07 -9.01
C PHE A 109 -4.62 22.77 -10.49
N VAL A 110 -4.31 21.52 -10.85
CA VAL A 110 -4.15 21.12 -12.26
C VAL A 110 -5.44 21.33 -13.05
N THR A 111 -6.61 21.09 -12.43
CA THR A 111 -7.91 21.27 -13.09
C THR A 111 -8.20 22.72 -13.50
N LEU A 112 -7.50 23.70 -12.92
CA LEU A 112 -7.61 25.12 -13.30
C LEU A 112 -6.96 25.42 -14.66
N PHE A 113 -6.05 24.56 -15.12
CA PHE A 113 -5.32 24.74 -16.37
C PHE A 113 -5.77 23.78 -17.47
N GLN A 114 -6.21 22.58 -17.11
CA GLN A 114 -6.67 21.56 -18.04
C GLN A 114 -7.76 20.67 -17.42
N PRO A 115 -8.76 20.21 -18.20
CA PRO A 115 -9.75 19.29 -17.69
C PRO A 115 -9.10 17.95 -17.30
N VAL A 116 -9.35 17.50 -16.07
CA VAL A 116 -8.95 16.17 -15.59
C VAL A 116 -10.22 15.35 -15.40
N SER A 117 -10.27 14.15 -15.98
CA SER A 117 -11.44 13.29 -15.79
C SER A 117 -11.55 12.84 -14.33
N GLY A 118 -12.77 12.63 -13.84
CA GLY A 118 -12.98 12.11 -12.49
C GLY A 118 -12.30 10.75 -12.26
N ARG A 119 -12.19 9.93 -13.31
CA ARG A 119 -11.49 8.63 -13.27
C ARG A 119 -9.99 8.81 -13.06
N GLU A 120 -9.35 9.70 -13.80
CA GLU A 120 -7.91 9.99 -13.65
C GLU A 120 -7.63 10.57 -12.27
N ALA A 121 -8.46 11.51 -11.81
CA ALA A 121 -8.31 12.12 -10.50
C ALA A 121 -8.33 11.05 -9.38
N VAL A 122 -9.33 10.18 -9.38
CA VAL A 122 -9.46 9.08 -8.41
C VAL A 122 -8.27 8.12 -8.49
N HIS A 123 -7.84 7.75 -9.70
CA HIS A 123 -6.71 6.85 -9.90
C HIS A 123 -5.41 7.39 -9.30
N VAL A 124 -5.13 8.68 -9.53
CA VAL A 124 -3.94 9.35 -8.99
C VAL A 124 -4.00 9.45 -7.47
N VAL A 125 -5.10 9.94 -6.89
CA VAL A 125 -5.23 10.11 -5.42
C VAL A 125 -5.10 8.77 -4.69
N LEU A 126 -5.80 7.73 -5.16
CA LEU A 126 -5.72 6.40 -4.56
C LEU A 126 -4.30 5.85 -4.58
N THR A 127 -3.60 6.02 -5.70
CA THR A 127 -2.23 5.54 -5.85
C THR A 127 -1.28 6.29 -4.93
N ILE A 128 -1.38 7.63 -4.86
CA ILE A 128 -0.56 8.45 -3.96
C ILE A 128 -0.76 8.00 -2.51
N GLY A 129 -2.00 7.89 -2.05
CA GLY A 129 -2.30 7.50 -0.67
C GLY A 129 -1.80 6.11 -0.32
N ILE A 130 -2.14 5.10 -1.14
CA ILE A 130 -1.73 3.71 -0.89
C ILE A 130 -0.20 3.59 -0.95
N ALA A 131 0.44 4.15 -1.97
CA ALA A 131 1.89 4.07 -2.11
C ALA A 131 2.62 4.76 -0.96
N ALA A 132 2.20 5.96 -0.55
CA ALA A 132 2.77 6.66 0.60
C ALA A 132 2.62 5.85 1.89
N GLY A 133 1.45 5.25 2.12
CA GLY A 133 1.22 4.37 3.28
C GLY A 133 2.12 3.14 3.29
N LEU A 134 2.24 2.45 2.17
CA LEU A 134 3.09 1.26 2.04
C LEU A 134 4.58 1.58 2.19
N LEU A 135 5.05 2.67 1.56
CA LEU A 135 6.43 3.14 1.68
C LEU A 135 6.75 3.56 3.12
N SER A 136 5.88 4.36 3.73
CA SER A 136 6.05 4.81 5.11
C SER A 136 6.05 3.63 6.08
N PHE A 137 5.10 2.71 5.95
CA PHE A 137 5.04 1.52 6.81
C PHE A 137 6.31 0.67 6.66
N GLY A 138 6.70 0.36 5.41
CA GLY A 138 7.91 -0.42 5.16
C GLY A 138 9.18 0.25 5.68
N ALA A 139 9.29 1.58 5.58
CA ALA A 139 10.43 2.33 6.11
C ALA A 139 10.49 2.27 7.65
N LEU A 140 9.34 2.45 8.33
CA LEU A 140 9.24 2.39 9.78
C LEU A 140 9.56 0.98 10.32
N GLU A 141 9.02 -0.06 9.68
CA GLU A 141 9.31 -1.46 10.04
C GLU A 141 10.79 -1.81 9.83
N ARG A 142 11.40 -1.37 8.72
CA ARG A 142 12.83 -1.57 8.48
C ARG A 142 13.71 -0.85 9.50
N ARG A 143 13.27 0.31 9.99
CA ARG A 143 13.97 1.04 11.04
C ARG A 143 13.86 0.32 12.38
N ALA A 144 12.67 -0.14 12.75
CA ALA A 144 12.47 -0.93 13.97
C ALA A 144 13.34 -2.19 14.00
N LEU A 145 13.51 -2.87 12.86
CA LEU A 145 14.38 -4.04 12.73
C LEU A 145 15.90 -3.74 12.78
N ARG A 146 16.30 -2.47 12.60
CA ARG A 146 17.71 -2.04 12.69
C ARG A 146 18.08 -1.51 14.07
N ASP A 147 17.11 -0.90 14.74
CA ASP A 147 17.30 -0.20 16.02
C ASP A 147 16.97 -1.09 17.24
N GLY A 148 16.39 -2.29 17.02
CA GLY A 148 16.08 -3.30 18.05
C GLY A 148 17.04 -4.49 18.03
#